data_AF-A0A091NQI9-F1
#
_entry.id   AF-A0A091NQI9-F1
#
_cell.length_a   1.000
_cell.length_b   1.000
_cell.length_c   1.000
_cell.angle_alpha   90.00
_cell.angle_beta   90.00
_cell.angle_gamma   90.00
#
_symmetry.space_group_name_H-M   'P 1'
#
loop_
_entity.id
_entity.type
_entity.pdbx_description
1 polymer ?
#
loop_
_entity_poly.entity_id
_entity_poly.type
_entity_poly.pdbx_seq_one_letter_code
_entity_poly.pdbx_strand_id
1 'polypeptide(L)'
;DFYSIIDIAYNPDVLQRGEENPEKMEQLIHLTLKFVEERCNLTLTSLYTIESFKLKGSLETMQQRLKGKQMPTPHLSENTKKELTLDQLLHAMEAEDCSSAPVLLKEESVTQSRAHLIKEIASTETPEELSTPVYEMITLKDANKKPLKIELRVELPKVSSVSECDLRISEDDIIIEVPEKYKLQLDLPELVDEETTTAVFNTGKRVLFITAPVVK
;
A
#
# COMPACT_ATOMS: atom_id res chain seq x y z
N ASP A 1 -1.46 0.58 -14.65
CA ASP A 1 -0.35 -0.35 -14.89
C ASP A 1 0.48 -0.53 -13.63
N PHE A 2 0.14 -1.56 -12.86
CA PHE A 2 0.91 -1.93 -11.66
C PHE A 2 2.00 -2.92 -12.09
N TYR A 3 3.25 -2.57 -11.87
CA TYR A 3 4.39 -3.47 -12.08
C TYR A 3 5.17 -3.59 -10.78
N SER A 4 5.73 -4.77 -10.55
CA SER A 4 6.62 -5.05 -9.41
C SER A 4 8.04 -5.22 -9.93
N ILE A 5 9.01 -4.60 -9.25
CA ILE A 5 10.44 -4.78 -9.53
C ILE A 5 11.03 -5.73 -8.48
N ILE A 6 11.82 -6.70 -8.93
CA ILE A 6 12.56 -7.62 -8.07
C ILE A 6 14.04 -7.51 -8.42
N ASP A 7 14.87 -7.21 -7.41
CA ASP A 7 16.32 -7.21 -7.55
C ASP A 7 16.87 -8.61 -7.27
N ILE A 8 17.71 -9.14 -8.16
CA ILE A 8 18.27 -10.51 -8.07
C ILE A 8 19.78 -10.44 -8.17
N ALA A 9 20.47 -11.09 -7.24
CA ALA A 9 21.92 -11.17 -7.22
C ALA A 9 22.39 -12.56 -7.67
N TYR A 10 23.42 -12.59 -8.50
CA TYR A 10 24.09 -13.80 -8.93
C TYR A 10 25.55 -13.81 -8.47
N ASN A 11 26.12 -15.01 -8.37
CA ASN A 11 27.56 -15.14 -8.24
C ASN A 11 28.24 -14.60 -9.52
N PRO A 12 29.27 -13.73 -9.41
CA PRO A 12 29.97 -13.16 -10.57
C PRO A 12 30.51 -14.22 -11.53
N ASP A 13 30.99 -15.36 -11.03
CA ASP A 13 31.51 -16.44 -11.87
C ASP A 13 30.41 -17.07 -12.75
N VAL A 14 29.16 -17.07 -12.26
CA VAL A 14 28.01 -17.59 -13.02
C VAL A 14 27.62 -16.60 -14.11
N LEU A 15 27.66 -15.29 -13.82
CA LEU A 15 27.37 -14.25 -14.80
C LEU A 15 28.40 -14.24 -15.93
N GLN A 16 29.69 -14.34 -15.60
CA GLN A 16 30.76 -14.39 -16.59
C GLN A 16 30.59 -15.58 -17.54
N ARG A 17 30.25 -16.77 -17.01
CA ARG A 17 29.97 -17.95 -17.84
C ARG A 17 28.72 -17.80 -18.70
N GLY A 18 27.76 -16.98 -18.29
CA GLY A 18 26.58 -16.64 -19.08
C GLY A 18 26.90 -15.66 -20.21
N GLU A 19 27.80 -14.69 -19.97
CA GLU A 19 28.28 -13.78 -21.02
C GLU A 19 29.06 -14.52 -22.10
N GLU A 20 29.82 -15.54 -21.74
CA GLU A 20 30.58 -16.38 -22.68
C GLU A 20 29.69 -17.31 -23.53
N ASN A 21 28.50 -17.69 -23.03
CA ASN A 21 27.61 -18.62 -23.71
C ASN A 21 26.13 -18.20 -23.56
N PRO A 22 25.47 -17.77 -24.65
CA PRO A 22 24.09 -17.31 -24.61
C PRO A 22 23.09 -18.38 -24.14
N GLU A 23 23.33 -19.66 -24.43
CA GLU A 23 22.46 -20.75 -23.96
C GLU A 23 22.50 -20.88 -22.43
N LYS A 24 23.67 -20.65 -21.82
CA LYS A 24 23.80 -20.64 -20.35
C LYS A 24 23.12 -19.43 -19.73
N MET A 25 23.18 -18.27 -20.39
CA MET A 25 22.46 -17.08 -19.94
C MET A 25 20.95 -17.31 -19.99
N GLU A 26 20.44 -17.91 -21.07
CA GLU A 26 19.02 -18.26 -21.18
C GLU A 26 18.58 -19.24 -20.10
N GLN A 27 19.38 -20.28 -19.84
CA GLN A 27 19.11 -21.22 -18.74
C GLN A 27 19.10 -20.52 -17.38
N LEU A 28 20.00 -19.56 -17.17
CA LEU A 28 20.07 -18.78 -15.94
C LEU A 28 18.81 -17.92 -15.75
N ILE A 29 18.33 -17.26 -16.81
CA ILE A 29 17.09 -16.48 -16.78
C ILE A 29 15.89 -17.37 -16.45
N HIS A 30 15.75 -18.53 -17.11
CA HIS A 30 14.67 -19.48 -16.83
C HIS A 30 14.72 -20.02 -15.41
N LEU A 31 15.91 -20.34 -14.91
CA LEU A 31 16.09 -20.79 -13.52
C LEU A 31 15.63 -19.71 -12.54
N THR A 32 15.94 -18.46 -12.84
CA THR A 32 15.53 -17.32 -12.04
C THR A 32 14.03 -17.07 -12.07
N LEU A 33 13.39 -17.18 -13.22
CA LEU A 33 11.92 -17.08 -13.31
C LEU A 33 11.24 -18.16 -12.45
N LYS A 34 11.71 -19.41 -12.54
CA LYS A 34 11.23 -20.50 -11.67
C LYS A 34 11.46 -20.21 -10.19
N PHE A 35 12.65 -19.73 -9.84
CA PHE A 35 12.98 -19.38 -8.47
C PHE A 35 12.06 -18.28 -7.93
N VAL A 36 11.75 -17.26 -8.74
CA VAL A 36 10.83 -16.19 -8.36
C VAL A 36 9.41 -16.71 -8.21
N GLU A 37 8.94 -17.56 -9.12
CA GLU A 37 7.62 -18.22 -9.04
C GLU A 37 7.46 -19.00 -7.73
N GLU A 38 8.44 -19.82 -7.36
CA GLU A 38 8.45 -20.60 -6.11
C GLU A 38 8.54 -19.71 -4.86
N ARG A 39 9.38 -18.67 -4.88
CA ARG A 39 9.60 -17.80 -3.71
C ARG A 39 8.47 -16.81 -3.47
N CYS A 40 7.84 -16.34 -4.54
CA CYS A 40 6.81 -15.32 -4.47
C CYS A 40 5.39 -15.90 -4.61
N ASN A 41 5.25 -17.20 -4.84
CA ASN A 41 3.98 -17.88 -5.16
C ASN A 41 3.23 -17.19 -6.31
N LEU A 42 3.95 -16.89 -7.40
CA LEU A 42 3.42 -16.20 -8.59
C LEU A 42 3.51 -17.10 -9.81
N THR A 43 2.45 -17.20 -10.62
CA THR A 43 2.51 -17.90 -11.91
C THR A 43 3.17 -17.00 -12.96
N LEU A 44 4.39 -17.34 -13.38
CA LEU A 44 5.15 -16.58 -14.38
C LEU A 44 5.19 -17.33 -15.72
N THR A 45 5.00 -16.60 -16.82
CA THR A 45 5.19 -17.18 -18.16
C THR A 45 6.68 -17.21 -18.50
N SER A 46 7.13 -18.24 -19.22
CA SER A 46 8.54 -18.37 -19.66
C SER A 46 8.98 -17.34 -20.72
N LEU A 47 8.08 -16.45 -21.14
CA LEU A 47 8.38 -15.40 -22.11
C LEU A 47 9.05 -14.23 -21.40
N TYR A 48 10.23 -13.86 -21.88
CA TYR A 48 10.98 -12.71 -21.37
C TYR A 48 11.44 -11.82 -22.52
N THR A 49 11.62 -10.54 -22.21
CA THR A 49 12.27 -9.57 -23.10
C THR A 49 13.41 -8.93 -22.33
N ILE A 50 14.59 -8.87 -22.95
CA ILE A 50 15.74 -8.19 -22.37
C ILE A 50 15.66 -6.73 -22.78
N GLU A 51 15.36 -5.85 -21.82
CA GLU A 51 15.40 -4.41 -22.05
C GLU A 51 16.78 -3.84 -21.74
N SER A 52 17.32 -3.04 -22.65
CA SER A 52 18.53 -2.26 -22.39
C SER A 52 18.15 -0.99 -21.62
N PHE A 53 18.36 -0.98 -20.31
CA PHE A 53 18.17 0.21 -19.49
C PHE A 53 19.49 0.70 -18.89
N LYS A 54 19.62 2.02 -18.77
CA LYS A 54 20.65 2.63 -17.92
C LYS A 54 20.16 2.55 -16.48
N LEU A 55 21.04 2.18 -15.55
CA LEU A 55 20.70 2.14 -14.13
C LEU A 55 20.11 3.49 -13.71
N LYS A 56 18.84 3.47 -13.28
CA LYS A 56 18.14 4.65 -12.80
C LYS A 56 18.31 4.73 -11.29
N GLY A 57 18.95 5.79 -10.81
CA GLY A 57 19.29 5.98 -9.39
C GLY A 57 20.75 5.63 -9.07
N SER A 58 21.09 5.54 -7.79
CA SER A 58 22.45 5.23 -7.33
C SER A 58 22.70 3.72 -7.23
N LEU A 59 23.87 3.29 -7.70
CA LEU A 59 24.38 1.91 -7.54
C LEU A 59 24.43 1.49 -6.07
N GLU A 60 24.77 2.43 -5.19
CA GLU A 60 24.86 2.20 -3.76
C GLU A 60 23.50 1.86 -3.15
N THR A 61 22.44 2.55 -3.61
CA THR A 61 21.05 2.25 -3.22
C THR A 61 20.63 0.85 -3.64
N MET A 62 20.94 0.44 -4.88
CA MET A 62 20.65 -0.91 -5.37
C MET A 62 21.39 -1.98 -4.53
N GLN A 63 22.67 -1.77 -4.24
CA GLN A 63 23.47 -2.70 -3.43
C GLN A 63 22.91 -2.85 -2.00
N GLN A 64 22.40 -1.78 -1.40
CA GLN A 64 21.78 -1.87 -0.07
C GLN A 64 20.49 -2.69 -0.09
N ARG A 65 19.64 -2.55 -1.12
CA ARG A 65 18.45 -3.39 -1.30
C ARG A 65 18.81 -4.86 -1.45
N LEU A 66 19.83 -5.18 -2.26
CA LEU A 66 20.33 -6.54 -2.45
C LEU A 66 20.91 -7.16 -1.17
N LYS A 67 21.51 -6.35 -0.30
CA LYS A 67 22.06 -6.79 1.00
C LYS A 67 20.99 -6.93 2.10
N GLY A 68 19.72 -6.72 1.78
CA GLY A 68 18.62 -6.80 2.75
C GLY A 68 18.68 -5.73 3.84
N LYS A 69 19.49 -4.68 3.67
CA LYS A 69 19.49 -3.54 4.58
C LYS A 69 18.28 -2.67 4.22
N GLN A 70 17.35 -2.51 5.16
CA GLN A 70 16.33 -1.47 5.05
C GLN A 70 17.05 -0.14 4.83
N MET A 71 16.71 0.55 3.74
CA MET A 71 17.07 1.94 3.58
C MET A 71 16.36 2.74 4.67
N PRO A 72 17.03 3.73 5.30
CA PRO A 72 16.32 4.80 5.96
C PRO A 72 15.35 5.38 4.93
N THR A 73 14.11 5.61 5.33
CA THR A 73 13.18 6.46 4.58
C THR A 73 13.92 7.72 4.14
N PRO A 74 13.67 8.26 2.93
CA PRO A 74 14.25 9.52 2.54
C PRO A 74 13.72 10.58 3.50
N HIS A 75 14.51 10.87 4.53
CA HIS A 75 14.35 12.04 5.35
C HIS A 75 14.62 13.20 4.39
N LEU A 76 13.56 13.96 4.11
CA LEU A 76 13.67 15.27 3.52
C LEU A 76 14.77 16.01 4.28
N SER A 77 15.86 16.26 3.55
CA SER A 77 17.01 17.10 3.86
C SER A 77 17.04 17.67 5.30
N GLU A 78 18.01 17.21 6.08
CA GLU A 78 18.63 18.04 7.12
C GLU A 78 19.06 19.36 6.48
N ASN A 79 18.26 20.40 6.69
CA ASN A 79 18.74 21.76 6.60
C ASN A 79 18.75 22.30 8.03
N THR A 80 19.95 22.30 8.60
CA THR A 80 20.39 22.98 9.82
C THR A 80 19.42 24.01 10.37
N LYS A 81 18.86 23.73 11.56
CA LYS A 81 18.67 24.66 12.69
C LYS A 81 18.02 23.90 13.85
N LYS A 82 18.82 23.67 14.90
CA LYS A 82 18.46 23.41 16.30
C LYS A 82 16.99 23.00 16.52
N GLU A 83 16.75 21.72 16.78
CA GLU A 83 15.52 21.29 17.44
C GLU A 83 15.39 22.05 18.75
N LEU A 84 14.51 23.06 18.77
CA LEU A 84 14.00 23.63 20.00
C LEU A 84 12.81 22.74 20.39
N THR A 85 12.89 22.12 21.57
CA THR A 85 11.76 21.38 22.13
C THR A 85 10.56 22.32 22.30
N LEU A 86 9.33 21.80 22.19
CA LEU A 86 8.08 22.57 22.34
C LEU A 86 8.07 23.46 23.59
N ASP A 87 8.70 22.99 24.66
CA ASP A 87 8.85 23.72 25.92
C ASP A 87 9.67 25.02 25.79
N GLN A 88 10.64 25.09 24.87
CA GLN A 88 11.46 26.29 24.62
C GLN A 88 10.69 27.35 23.82
N LEU A 89 9.77 26.95 22.95
CA LEU A 89 8.89 27.87 22.21
C LEU A 89 7.82 28.49 23.11
N LEU A 90 7.29 27.70 24.06
CA LEU A 90 6.31 28.19 25.03
C LEU A 90 6.90 29.27 25.95
N HIS A 91 8.12 29.06 26.46
CA HIS A 91 8.77 30.05 27.32
C HIS A 91 9.22 31.32 26.58
N ALA A 92 9.52 31.25 25.28
CA ALA A 92 9.88 32.44 24.50
C ALA A 92 8.69 33.38 24.24
N MET A 93 7.45 32.87 24.32
CA MET A 93 6.24 33.67 24.13
C MET A 93 5.80 34.40 25.41
N GLU A 94 6.26 33.94 26.58
CA GLU A 94 5.91 34.52 27.88
C GLU A 94 6.85 35.67 28.31
N ALA A 95 7.95 35.87 27.58
CA ALA A 95 9.02 36.78 27.96
C ALA A 95 9.28 37.90 26.94
N GLU A 96 8.27 38.48 26.28
CA GLU A 96 8.45 39.74 25.56
C GLU A 96 7.23 40.65 25.77
N ASP A 97 7.44 41.62 26.66
CA ASP A 97 6.54 42.72 26.97
C ASP A 97 6.73 43.85 25.92
N CYS A 98 5.63 44.32 25.35
CA CYS A 98 5.44 45.60 24.62
C CYS A 98 6.39 46.00 23.46
N SER A 99 5.88 45.98 22.21
CA SER A 99 5.62 47.19 21.38
C SER A 99 5.62 46.92 19.86
N SER A 100 4.51 47.29 19.20
CA SER A 100 4.29 47.49 17.74
C SER A 100 4.31 46.23 16.85
N ALA A 101 3.37 45.94 15.95
CA ALA A 101 2.23 46.66 15.38
C ALA A 101 1.16 45.63 14.91
N PRO A 102 -0.14 45.99 14.88
CA PRO A 102 -1.20 45.03 14.55
C PRO A 102 -1.30 44.78 13.04
N VAL A 103 -1.35 43.50 12.65
CA VAL A 103 -1.71 43.10 11.28
C VAL A 103 -3.21 43.33 11.09
N LEU A 104 -3.52 44.37 10.34
CA LEU A 104 -4.85 44.85 10.02
C LEU A 104 -5.50 43.91 9.00
N LEU A 105 -6.38 43.02 9.48
CA LEU A 105 -7.31 42.29 8.62
C LEU A 105 -8.40 43.26 8.15
N LYS A 106 -8.39 43.56 6.86
CA LYS A 106 -9.37 44.44 6.23
C LYS A 106 -10.70 43.69 6.11
N GLU A 107 -11.64 44.00 7.01
CA GLU A 107 -13.06 43.75 6.80
C GLU A 107 -13.56 44.62 5.64
N GLU A 108 -14.20 44.00 4.66
CA GLU A 108 -15.09 44.69 3.74
C GLU A 108 -16.50 44.17 4.01
N SER A 109 -17.31 45.05 4.60
CA SER A 109 -18.70 44.83 4.98
C SER A 109 -19.61 45.37 3.89
N VAL A 110 -20.61 44.59 3.46
CA VAL A 110 -21.89 45.12 2.95
C VAL A 110 -23.05 44.14 3.26
N THR A 111 -23.78 44.49 4.32
CA THR A 111 -25.24 44.42 4.55
C THR A 111 -26.08 43.15 4.26
N GLN A 112 -26.43 42.46 5.36
CA GLN A 112 -27.79 42.32 5.94
C GLN A 112 -28.96 41.80 5.09
N SER A 113 -29.43 40.58 5.42
CA SER A 113 -30.86 40.28 5.53
C SER A 113 -31.12 39.24 6.63
N ARG A 114 -31.95 39.62 7.62
CA ARG A 114 -32.52 38.74 8.67
C ARG A 114 -33.30 37.59 8.02
N ALA A 115 -33.19 36.38 8.58
CA ALA A 115 -34.28 35.74 9.32
C ALA A 115 -33.98 34.26 9.69
N HIS A 116 -34.58 33.84 10.81
CA HIS A 116 -34.79 32.45 11.27
C HIS A 116 -33.60 31.75 11.97
N LEU A 117 -33.54 31.81 13.31
CA LEU A 117 -34.24 30.94 14.28
C LEU A 117 -33.59 29.55 14.37
N ILE A 118 -32.80 29.35 15.43
CA ILE A 118 -32.45 28.07 16.08
C ILE A 118 -32.12 26.92 15.10
N LYS A 119 -30.82 26.67 14.91
CA LYS A 119 -30.32 25.45 14.27
C LYS A 119 -30.09 24.41 15.35
N GLU A 120 -30.86 23.33 15.26
CA GLU A 120 -30.72 22.09 16.01
C GLU A 120 -29.27 21.62 16.03
N ILE A 121 -28.71 21.41 17.23
CA ILE A 121 -27.44 20.70 17.39
C ILE A 121 -27.70 19.20 17.17
N ALA A 122 -27.92 18.80 15.92
CA ALA A 122 -27.71 17.41 15.56
C ALA A 122 -26.23 17.12 15.83
N SER A 123 -25.97 16.21 16.77
CA SER A 123 -24.64 15.76 17.15
C SER A 123 -23.80 15.56 15.91
N THR A 124 -22.82 16.43 15.67
CA THR A 124 -21.69 16.15 14.80
C THR A 124 -20.86 15.07 15.49
N GLU A 125 -21.34 13.83 15.40
CA GLU A 125 -20.43 12.71 15.22
C GLU A 125 -19.77 12.99 13.88
N THR A 126 -18.59 13.60 13.94
CA THR A 126 -17.73 13.73 12.76
C THR A 126 -17.68 12.36 12.12
N PRO A 127 -18.10 12.18 10.85
CA PRO A 127 -17.89 10.93 10.16
C PRO A 127 -16.39 10.70 10.22
N GLU A 128 -15.94 9.74 11.04
CA GLU A 128 -14.59 9.21 10.92
C GLU A 128 -14.50 8.80 9.46
N GLU A 129 -13.68 9.53 8.69
CA GLU A 129 -13.60 9.39 7.25
C GLU A 129 -12.85 8.08 6.96
N LEU A 130 -13.54 6.95 7.16
CA LEU A 130 -13.03 5.61 6.93
C LEU A 130 -12.67 5.54 5.46
N SER A 131 -11.38 5.45 5.18
CA SER A 131 -10.90 5.41 3.81
C SER A 131 -11.31 4.09 3.18
N THR A 132 -11.68 4.08 1.90
CA THR A 132 -11.80 2.81 1.15
C THR A 132 -10.40 2.35 0.75
N PRO A 133 -9.95 1.15 1.17
CA PRO A 133 -8.63 0.65 0.80
C PRO A 133 -8.57 0.31 -0.70
N VAL A 134 -7.36 0.30 -1.26
CA VAL A 134 -7.15 -0.12 -2.65
C VAL A 134 -7.31 -1.64 -2.72
N TYR A 135 -8.13 -2.12 -3.65
CA TYR A 135 -8.38 -3.55 -3.81
C TYR A 135 -8.37 -3.97 -5.29
N GLU A 136 -8.09 -5.25 -5.50
CA GLU A 136 -8.14 -5.93 -6.79
C GLU A 136 -8.86 -7.27 -6.61
N MET A 137 -9.87 -7.52 -7.43
CA MET A 137 -10.67 -8.75 -7.38
C MET A 137 -10.63 -9.44 -8.74
N ILE A 138 -10.31 -10.74 -8.73
CA ILE A 138 -10.17 -11.56 -9.94
C ILE A 138 -10.98 -12.84 -9.77
N THR A 139 -11.85 -13.12 -10.73
CA THR A 139 -12.56 -14.40 -10.82
C THR A 139 -11.79 -15.34 -11.73
N LEU A 140 -11.22 -16.40 -11.16
CA LEU A 140 -10.52 -17.44 -11.90
C LEU A 140 -11.53 -18.43 -12.47
N LYS A 141 -11.39 -18.72 -13.77
CA LYS A 141 -12.28 -19.61 -14.53
C LYS A 141 -11.57 -20.91 -14.89
N ASP A 142 -12.31 -22.00 -14.87
CA ASP A 142 -11.87 -23.32 -15.34
C ASP A 142 -11.81 -23.38 -16.88
N ALA A 143 -11.24 -24.45 -17.44
CA ALA A 143 -11.18 -24.73 -18.87
C ALA A 143 -12.55 -24.62 -19.59
N ASN A 144 -13.63 -24.84 -18.83
CA ASN A 144 -15.02 -24.74 -19.29
C ASN A 144 -15.61 -23.31 -19.22
N LYS A 145 -14.78 -22.28 -18.96
CA LYS A 145 -15.17 -20.88 -18.71
C LYS A 145 -16.09 -20.68 -17.50
N LYS A 146 -16.27 -21.69 -16.66
CA LYS A 146 -17.04 -21.61 -15.41
C LYS A 146 -16.17 -20.99 -14.32
N PRO A 147 -16.72 -20.10 -13.46
CA PRO A 147 -16.00 -19.56 -12.33
C PRO A 147 -15.63 -20.69 -11.35
N LEU A 148 -14.39 -20.73 -10.91
CA LEU A 148 -13.84 -21.75 -10.02
C LEU A 148 -13.56 -21.18 -8.63
N LYS A 149 -12.91 -20.02 -8.57
CA LYS A 149 -12.58 -19.33 -7.33
C LYS A 149 -12.44 -17.84 -7.56
N ILE A 150 -12.64 -17.06 -6.51
CA ILE A 150 -12.46 -15.63 -6.47
C ILE A 150 -11.21 -15.35 -5.61
N GLU A 151 -10.30 -14.55 -6.17
CA GLU A 151 -9.14 -14.04 -5.45
C GLU A 151 -9.32 -12.54 -5.25
N LEU A 152 -9.25 -12.10 -3.99
CA LEU A 152 -9.38 -10.70 -3.59
C LEU A 152 -8.09 -10.29 -2.87
N ARG A 153 -7.48 -9.22 -3.36
CA ARG A 153 -6.28 -8.61 -2.80
C ARG A 153 -6.63 -7.21 -2.31
N VAL A 154 -6.41 -6.94 -1.02
CA VAL A 154 -6.70 -5.63 -0.40
C VAL A 154 -5.45 -5.06 0.24
N GLU A 155 -5.06 -3.85 -0.14
CA GLU A 155 -3.91 -3.14 0.41
C GLU A 155 -4.32 -2.35 1.65
N LEU A 156 -3.74 -2.69 2.80
CA LEU A 156 -4.06 -2.12 4.11
C LEU A 156 -2.80 -1.52 4.76
N PRO A 157 -2.18 -0.47 4.19
CA PRO A 157 -0.89 0.05 4.66
C PRO A 157 -0.93 0.61 6.09
N LYS A 158 -2.10 1.02 6.58
CA LYS A 158 -2.29 1.54 7.96
C LYS A 158 -2.57 0.42 9.00
N VAL A 159 -2.68 -0.84 8.58
CA VAL A 159 -2.96 -1.99 9.46
C VAL A 159 -1.67 -2.65 9.87
N SER A 160 -1.40 -2.67 11.18
CA SER A 160 -0.14 -3.21 11.71
C SER A 160 -0.24 -4.71 12.04
N SER A 161 -1.43 -5.17 12.40
CA SER A 161 -1.73 -6.53 12.84
C SER A 161 -3.10 -6.98 12.34
N VAL A 162 -3.28 -8.31 12.19
CA VAL A 162 -4.58 -8.91 11.86
C VAL A 162 -5.63 -8.67 12.93
N SER A 163 -5.21 -8.48 14.18
CA SER A 163 -6.11 -8.21 15.31
C SER A 163 -6.86 -6.89 15.21
N GLU A 164 -6.38 -5.97 14.37
CA GLU A 164 -7.02 -4.68 14.12
C GLU A 164 -8.07 -4.75 12.98
N CYS A 165 -8.19 -5.90 12.32
CA CYS A 165 -9.02 -6.09 11.14
C CYS A 165 -10.14 -7.08 11.45
N ASP A 166 -11.39 -6.64 11.31
CA ASP A 166 -12.54 -7.53 11.28
C ASP A 166 -12.83 -7.90 9.82
N LEU A 167 -12.89 -9.20 9.54
CA LEU A 167 -13.18 -9.74 8.22
C LEU A 167 -14.41 -10.62 8.32
N ARG A 168 -15.44 -10.27 7.56
CA ARG A 168 -16.67 -11.04 7.43
C ARG A 168 -16.83 -11.45 5.98
N ILE A 169 -17.11 -12.73 5.79
CA ILE A 169 -17.29 -13.35 4.49
C ILE A 169 -18.64 -14.04 4.55
N SER A 170 -19.49 -13.72 3.58
CA SER A 170 -20.78 -14.32 3.38
C SER A 170 -20.86 -14.93 1.98
N GLU A 171 -21.91 -15.68 1.68
CA GLU A 171 -22.09 -16.33 0.37
C GLU A 171 -21.97 -15.35 -0.81
N ASP A 172 -22.48 -14.12 -0.66
CA ASP A 172 -22.56 -13.12 -1.73
C ASP A 172 -21.80 -11.82 -1.46
N ASP A 173 -21.25 -11.60 -0.26
CA ASP A 173 -20.51 -10.38 0.06
C ASP A 173 -19.30 -10.58 0.99
N ILE A 174 -18.36 -9.64 0.90
CA ILE A 174 -17.18 -9.55 1.78
C ILE A 174 -17.13 -8.17 2.41
N ILE A 175 -17.01 -8.15 3.73
CA ILE A 175 -16.88 -6.92 4.52
C ILE A 175 -15.55 -6.94 5.28
N ILE A 176 -14.78 -5.87 5.11
CA ILE A 176 -13.54 -5.62 5.84
C ILE A 176 -13.71 -4.30 6.60
N GLU A 177 -13.61 -4.38 7.92
CA GLU A 177 -13.71 -3.22 8.81
C GLU A 177 -12.46 -3.13 9.67
N VAL A 178 -11.80 -1.97 9.60
CA VAL A 178 -10.64 -1.63 10.42
C VAL A 178 -11.01 -0.35 11.15
N PRO A 179 -11.20 -0.41 12.48
CA PRO A 179 -11.60 0.74 13.29
C PRO A 179 -10.75 1.97 12.99
N GLU A 180 -11.40 3.12 12.80
CA GLU A 180 -10.78 4.43 12.56
C GLU A 180 -9.90 4.54 11.30
N LYS A 181 -9.85 3.50 10.45
CA LYS A 181 -8.88 3.41 9.33
C LYS A 181 -9.53 3.08 8.00
N TYR A 182 -10.23 1.95 7.91
CA TYR A 182 -10.74 1.42 6.65
C TYR A 182 -12.11 0.79 6.80
N LYS A 183 -12.95 0.96 5.78
CA LYS A 183 -14.18 0.19 5.61
C LYS A 183 -14.33 -0.17 4.14
N LEU A 184 -14.50 -1.46 3.86
CA LEU A 184 -14.71 -1.97 2.52
C LEU A 184 -15.84 -2.99 2.56
N GLN A 185 -16.82 -2.82 1.68
CA GLN A 185 -17.85 -3.79 1.41
C GLN A 185 -17.82 -4.07 -0.09
N LEU A 186 -17.76 -5.36 -0.44
CA LEU A 186 -17.71 -5.81 -1.83
C LEU A 186 -18.75 -6.90 -2.04
N ASP A 187 -19.59 -6.71 -3.05
CA ASP A 187 -20.48 -7.75 -3.54
C ASP A 187 -19.68 -8.72 -4.44
N LEU A 188 -19.84 -10.01 -4.20
CA LEU A 188 -19.18 -11.07 -4.94
C LEU A 188 -19.94 -11.34 -6.25
N PRO A 189 -19.24 -11.50 -7.38
CA PRO A 189 -19.87 -11.79 -8.67
C PRO A 189 -20.52 -13.17 -8.74
N GLU A 190 -20.11 -14.10 -7.87
CA GLU A 190 -20.59 -15.48 -7.81
C GLU A 190 -20.66 -15.92 -6.35
N LEU A 191 -21.54 -16.85 -6.03
CA LEU A 191 -21.70 -17.37 -4.66
C LEU A 191 -20.46 -18.17 -4.24
N VAL A 192 -19.94 -17.89 -3.05
CA VAL A 192 -18.74 -18.55 -2.51
C VAL A 192 -19.06 -19.48 -1.35
N ASP A 193 -18.22 -20.48 -1.20
CA ASP A 193 -18.28 -21.41 -0.07
C ASP A 193 -17.57 -20.79 1.13
N GLU A 194 -18.35 -20.32 2.10
CA GLU A 194 -17.85 -19.70 3.33
C GLU A 194 -16.92 -20.63 4.13
N GLU A 195 -17.17 -21.95 4.13
CA GLU A 195 -16.41 -22.92 4.92
C GLU A 195 -15.02 -23.19 4.32
N THR A 196 -14.92 -23.19 2.99
CA THR A 196 -13.65 -23.43 2.29
C THR A 196 -12.90 -22.16 1.92
N THR A 197 -13.46 -20.99 2.23
CA THR A 197 -12.81 -19.70 2.01
C THR A 197 -11.64 -19.49 2.97
N THR A 198 -10.52 -18.98 2.44
CA THR A 198 -9.31 -18.70 3.22
C THR A 198 -8.89 -17.24 3.10
N ALA A 199 -8.36 -16.68 4.18
CA ALA A 199 -7.84 -15.33 4.22
C ALA A 199 -6.47 -15.30 4.90
N VAL A 200 -5.50 -14.64 4.28
CA VAL A 200 -4.12 -14.54 4.75
C VAL A 200 -3.67 -13.09 4.68
N PHE A 201 -3.33 -12.52 5.84
CA PHE A 201 -2.73 -11.20 5.91
C PHE A 201 -1.20 -11.29 5.92
N ASN A 202 -0.56 -10.57 5.00
CA ASN A 202 0.88 -10.43 4.96
C ASN A 202 1.30 -9.14 5.68
N THR A 203 1.79 -9.26 6.91
CA THR A 203 2.26 -8.13 7.73
C THR A 203 3.42 -7.36 7.08
N GLY A 204 4.30 -8.05 6.33
CA GLY A 204 5.44 -7.41 5.66
C GLY A 204 5.03 -6.56 4.47
N LYS A 205 4.07 -7.05 3.67
CA LYS A 205 3.55 -6.33 2.49
C LYS A 205 2.37 -5.41 2.83
N ARG A 206 1.76 -5.56 4.01
CA ARG A 206 0.52 -4.87 4.42
C ARG A 206 -0.65 -5.16 3.47
N VAL A 207 -0.80 -6.42 3.08
CA VAL A 207 -1.82 -6.87 2.12
C VAL A 207 -2.61 -8.05 2.68
N LEU A 208 -3.94 -7.97 2.60
CA LEU A 208 -4.86 -9.06 2.86
C LEU A 208 -5.18 -9.79 1.55
N PHE A 209 -4.95 -11.10 1.53
CA PHE A 209 -5.31 -11.98 0.42
C PHE A 209 -6.45 -12.88 0.85
N ILE A 210 -7.53 -12.89 0.09
CA ILE A 210 -8.70 -13.73 0.31
C ILE A 210 -8.86 -14.62 -0.92
N THR A 211 -9.00 -15.93 -0.69
CA THR A 211 -9.27 -16.93 -1.73
C THR A 211 -10.57 -17.63 -1.36
N ALA A 212 -11.61 -17.35 -2.14
CA ALA A 212 -12.96 -17.85 -1.91
C ALA A 212 -13.37 -18.79 -3.06
N PRO A 213 -13.48 -20.11 -2.83
CA PRO A 213 -13.98 -21.05 -3.82
C PRO A 213 -15.45 -20.79 -4.16
N VAL A 214 -15.84 -20.95 -5.43
CA VAL A 214 -17.23 -20.76 -5.86
C VAL A 214 -18.06 -22.01 -5.58
N VAL A 215 -19.26 -21.85 -5.02
CA VAL A 215 -20.21 -22.95 -4.79
C VAL A 215 -20.71 -23.47 -6.15
N LYS A 216 -20.71 -24.79 -6.32
CA LYS A 216 -21.14 -25.45 -7.57
C LYS A 216 -22.62 -25.80 -7.60
#